data_AF-A0A433WR49-F1
#
_entry.id   AF-A0A433WR49-F1
#
_cell.length_a   1.000
_cell.length_b   1.000
_cell.length_c   1.000
_cell.angle_alpha   90.00
_cell.angle_beta   90.00
_cell.angle_gamma   90.00
#
_symmetry.space_group_name_H-M   'P 1'
#
loop_
_entity.id
_entity.type
_entity.pdbx_description
1 polymer ?
#
loop_
_entity_poly.entity_id
_entity_poly.type
_entity_poly.pdbx_seq_one_letter_code
_entity_poly.pdbx_strand_id
1 'polypeptide(L)' 'MADPRWSVLPLAARGMWLHLTDIADVMPELRAPVRGQAVTVPDLARLLAAEPNEVIRAISHLVNRDIIEPVSDGYRLKAY' A
#
# COMPACT_ATOMS: atom_id res chain seq x y z
N MET A 1 0.01 9.80 -13.01
CA MET A 1 0.77 8.54 -12.89
C MET A 1 0.83 7.87 -14.25
N ALA A 2 2.03 7.60 -14.79
CA ALA A 2 2.21 7.04 -16.13
C ALA A 2 2.39 5.51 -16.15
N ASP A 3 2.43 4.87 -14.97
CA ASP A 3 2.57 3.42 -14.85
C ASP A 3 1.34 2.71 -15.49
N PRO A 4 1.55 1.74 -16.41
CA PRO A 4 0.45 1.01 -17.07
C PRO A 4 -0.54 0.33 -16.10
N ARG A 5 -0.06 -0.09 -14.92
CA ARG A 5 -0.89 -0.72 -13.87
C ARG A 5 -1.99 0.22 -13.39
N TRP A 6 -1.75 1.53 -13.44
CA TRP A 6 -2.72 2.55 -13.03
C TRP A 6 -4.08 2.39 -13.73
N SER A 7 -4.05 2.11 -15.04
CA SER A 7 -5.25 2.04 -15.88
C SER A 7 -6.20 0.89 -15.53
N VAL A 8 -5.68 -0.19 -14.93
CA VAL A 8 -6.44 -1.42 -14.64
C VAL A 8 -6.82 -1.55 -13.16
N LEU A 9 -6.46 -0.57 -12.33
CA LEU A 9 -6.80 -0.56 -10.92
C LEU A 9 -8.20 0.03 -10.69
N PRO A 10 -9.00 -0.57 -9.78
CA PRO A 10 -10.23 0.06 -9.32
C PRO A 10 -9.93 1.38 -8.61
N LEU A 11 -10.93 2.25 -8.51
CA LEU A 11 -10.77 3.60 -7.95
C LEU A 11 -10.17 3.59 -6.53
N ALA A 12 -10.62 2.69 -5.65
CA ALA A 12 -10.11 2.58 -4.29
C ALA A 12 -8.62 2.22 -4.25
N ALA A 13 -8.16 1.28 -5.09
CA ALA A 13 -6.75 0.91 -5.15
C ALA A 13 -5.88 2.03 -5.73
N ARG A 14 -6.39 2.80 -6.71
CA ARG A 14 -5.70 3.99 -7.22
C ARG A 14 -5.52 5.06 -6.15
N GLY A 15 -6.60 5.36 -5.41
CA GLY A 15 -6.55 6.32 -4.30
C GLY A 15 -5.57 5.87 -3.22
N MET A 16 -5.62 4.59 -2.85
CA MET A 16 -4.68 4.02 -1.89
C MET A 16 -3.24 4.12 -2.38
N TRP A 17 -2.94 3.79 -3.64
CA TRP A 17 -1.58 3.89 -4.16
C TRP A 17 -1.03 5.31 -4.07
N LEU A 18 -1.82 6.33 -4.46
CA LEU A 18 -1.40 7.73 -4.32
C LEU A 18 -1.05 8.07 -2.86
N HIS A 19 -1.94 7.75 -1.93
CA HIS A 19 -1.70 8.02 -0.52
C HIS A 19 -0.50 7.25 0.04
N LEU A 20 -0.28 6.01 -0.38
CA LEU A 20 0.89 5.24 0.04
C LEU A 20 2.19 5.85 -0.46
N THR A 21 2.22 6.39 -1.69
CA THR A 21 3.38 7.12 -2.21
C THR A 21 3.70 8.34 -1.35
N ASP A 22 2.68 9.13 -0.98
CA ASP A 22 2.86 10.29 -0.10
C ASP A 22 3.31 9.88 1.32
N ILE A 23 2.68 8.85 1.89
CA ILE A 23 3.06 8.30 3.21
C ILE A 23 4.51 7.80 3.19
N ALA A 24 4.92 7.14 2.11
CA ALA A 24 6.27 6.58 1.97
C ALA A 24 7.37 7.65 1.92
N ASP A 25 7.03 8.91 1.62
CA ASP A 25 7.98 10.03 1.68
C ASP A 25 8.29 10.47 3.10
N VAL A 26 7.40 10.19 4.05
CA VAL A 26 7.56 10.53 5.48
C VAL A 26 7.73 9.30 6.39
N MET A 27 7.46 8.09 5.87
CA MET A 27 7.61 6.81 6.56
C MET A 27 8.44 5.84 5.69
N PRO A 28 9.78 5.88 5.78
CA PRO A 28 10.66 5.05 4.96
C PRO A 28 10.48 3.54 5.19
N GLU A 29 9.94 3.13 6.33
CA GLU A 29 9.62 1.74 6.68
C GLU A 29 8.62 1.12 5.69
N LEU A 30 7.78 1.95 5.05
CA LEU A 30 6.86 1.49 4.02
C LEU A 30 7.59 1.06 2.73
N ARG A 31 8.76 1.63 2.41
CA ARG A 31 9.59 1.25 1.25
C ARG A 31 10.65 0.21 1.61
N ALA A 32 11.21 0.29 2.81
CA ALA A 32 12.30 -0.56 3.27
C ALA A 32 12.05 -1.04 4.72
N PRO A 33 11.08 -1.95 4.93
CA PRO A 33 10.74 -2.41 6.25
C PRO A 33 11.90 -3.19 6.88
N VAL A 34 12.22 -2.85 8.14
CA VAL A 34 13.12 -3.63 8.97
C VAL A 34 12.36 -4.83 9.55
N ARG A 35 13.07 -5.90 9.90
CA ARG A 35 12.46 -7.13 10.44
C ARG A 35 11.56 -6.82 11.64
N GLY A 36 10.28 -7.16 11.54
CA GLY A 36 9.27 -6.93 12.58
C GLY A 36 8.75 -5.47 12.67
N GLN A 37 9.00 -4.66 11.65
CA GLN A 37 8.52 -3.27 11.53
C GLN A 37 7.82 -3.03 10.20
N ALA A 38 7.24 -4.08 9.60
CA ALA A 38 6.45 -3.92 8.39
C ALA A 38 5.12 -3.21 8.71
N VAL A 39 4.66 -2.35 7.80
CA VAL A 39 3.41 -1.62 8.01
C VAL A 39 2.23 -2.58 7.83
N THR A 40 1.45 -2.77 8.89
CA THR A 40 0.38 -3.78 8.94
C THR A 40 -0.95 -3.24 8.40
N VAL A 41 -1.95 -4.11 8.17
CA VAL A 41 -3.31 -3.65 7.78
C VAL A 41 -3.92 -2.66 8.79
N PRO A 42 -3.88 -2.91 10.12
CA PRO A 42 -4.33 -1.93 11.11
C PRO A 42 -3.61 -0.58 11.01
N ASP A 43 -2.31 -0.57 10.73
CA ASP A 43 -1.54 0.67 10.58
C ASP A 43 -1.97 1.42 9.32
N LEU A 44 -2.10 0.71 8.20
CA LEU A 44 -2.57 1.27 6.93
C LEU A 44 -3.99 1.85 7.06
N ALA A 45 -4.90 1.14 7.74
CA ALA A 45 -6.25 1.63 8.00
C ALA A 45 -6.24 2.93 8.81
N ARG A 46 -5.36 3.03 9.82
CA ARG A 46 -5.20 4.25 10.61
C ARG A 46 -4.61 5.40 9.80
N LEU A 47 -3.55 5.14 9.04
CA LEU A 47 -2.85 6.15 8.23
C LEU A 47 -3.75 6.69 7.11
N LEU A 48 -4.57 5.82 6.51
CA LEU A 48 -5.49 6.18 5.43
C LEU A 48 -6.84 6.67 5.94
N ALA A 49 -7.07 6.67 7.27
CA ALA A 49 -8.38 6.94 7.88
C ALA A 49 -9.53 6.17 7.21
N ALA A 50 -9.29 4.88 6.92
CA ALA A 50 -10.18 4.04 6.14
C ALA A 50 -10.61 2.78 6.90
N GLU A 51 -11.75 2.22 6.52
CA GLU A 51 -12.25 0.97 7.10
C GLU A 51 -11.33 -0.21 6.76
N PRO A 52 -10.94 -1.06 7.72
CA PRO A 52 -9.99 -2.16 7.49
C PRO A 52 -10.38 -3.10 6.34
N ASN A 53 -11.67 -3.35 6.15
CA ASN A 53 -12.17 -4.20 5.07
C ASN A 53 -11.96 -3.58 3.68
N GLU A 54 -12.04 -2.24 3.56
CA GLU A 54 -11.77 -1.54 2.32
C GLU A 54 -10.27 -1.56 2.00
N VAL A 55 -9.44 -1.39 3.03
CA VAL A 55 -7.99 -1.50 2.94
C VAL A 55 -7.57 -2.89 2.47
N ILE A 56 -8.11 -3.96 3.05
CA ILE A 56 -7.82 -5.34 2.63
C ILE A 56 -8.17 -5.57 1.16
N ARG A 57 -9.32 -5.07 0.71
CA ARG A 57 -9.75 -5.18 -0.69
C ARG A 57 -8.80 -4.43 -1.62
N ALA A 58 -8.46 -3.18 -1.30
CA ALA A 58 -7.54 -2.37 -2.09
C ALA A 58 -6.13 -2.99 -2.14
N ILE A 59 -5.60 -3.45 -1.01
CA ILE A 59 -4.33 -4.18 -0.90
C ILE A 59 -4.30 -5.37 -1.86
N SER A 60 -5.37 -6.16 -1.94
CA SER A 60 -5.40 -7.32 -2.84
C SER A 60 -5.17 -6.94 -4.31
N HIS A 61 -5.72 -5.81 -4.76
CA HIS A 61 -5.49 -5.30 -6.11
C HIS A 61 -4.05 -4.81 -6.30
N LEU A 62 -3.48 -4.14 -5.30
CA LEU A 62 -2.11 -3.63 -5.35
C LEU A 62 -1.07 -4.75 -5.32
N VAL A 63 -1.29 -5.80 -4.52
CA VAL A 63 -0.46 -7.02 -4.49
C VAL A 63 -0.52 -7.74 -5.83
N ASN A 64 -1.72 -7.96 -6.37
CA ASN A 64 -1.90 -8.65 -7.66
C ASN A 64 -1.27 -7.90 -8.85
N ARG A 65 -0.95 -6.61 -8.68
CA ARG A 65 -0.27 -5.79 -9.70
C ARG A 65 1.18 -5.47 -9.34
N ASP A 66 1.73 -6.13 -8.32
CA ASP A 66 3.12 -5.96 -7.88
C ASP A 66 3.48 -4.50 -7.51
N ILE A 67 2.52 -3.76 -6.97
CA ILE A 67 2.70 -2.37 -6.50
C ILE A 67 3.13 -2.37 -5.04
N ILE A 68 2.49 -3.22 -4.24
CA ILE A 68 2.91 -3.56 -2.89
C ILE A 68 3.19 -5.06 -2.82
N GLU A 69 4.02 -5.48 -1.88
CA GLU A 69 4.23 -6.90 -1.58
C GLU A 69 4.05 -7.16 -0.08
N PRO A 70 3.53 -8.34 0.29
CA PRO A 70 3.52 -8.79 1.66
C PRO A 70 4.94 -9.12 2.13
N VAL A 71 5.30 -8.68 3.33
CA VAL A 71 6.60 -8.93 3.96
C VAL A 71 6.42 -9.22 5.44
N SER A 72 6.92 -10.37 5.91
CA SER A 72 6.79 -10.83 7.30
C SER A 72 5.37 -10.68 7.86
N ASP A 73 5.10 -9.59 8.57
CA ASP A 73 3.89 -9.22 9.30
C ASP A 73 3.08 -8.07 8.67
N GLY A 74 3.52 -7.50 7.55
CA GLY A 74 2.89 -6.33 6.92
C GLY A 74 3.17 -6.24 5.42
N TYR A 75 3.34 -5.01 4.92
CA TYR A 75 3.49 -4.71 3.51
C TYR A 75 4.64 -3.76 3.21
N ARG A 76 5.20 -3.89 2.02
CA ARG A 76 6.19 -3.00 1.42
C ARG A 76 5.64 -2.39 0.14
N LEU A 77 5.77 -1.07 -0.05
CA LEU A 77 5.53 -0.37 -1.29
C LEU A 77 6.73 -0.54 -2.24
N LYS A 78 6.50 -1.13 -3.41
CA LYS A 78 7.52 -1.39 -4.43
C LYS A 78 7.55 -0.35 -5.54
N ALA A 79 6.38 0.09 -5.98
CA ALA A 79 6.22 1.02 -7.08
C ALA A 79 5.75 2.38 -6.53
N TYR A 80 6.50 3.43 -6.81
CA TYR A 80 6.24 4.80 -6.35
C TYR A 80 6.53 5.79 -7.47
#